data_AF-A0A0A8WKF6-F1
#
_entry.id   AF-A0A0A8WKF6-F1
#
_cell.length_a   1.000
_cell.length_b   1.000
_cell.length_c   1.000
_cell.angle_alpha   90.00
_cell.angle_beta   90.00
_cell.angle_gamma   90.00
#
_symmetry.space_group_name_H-M   'P 1'
#
loop_
_entity.id
_entity.type
_entity.pdbx_description
1 polymer ?
#
loop_
_entity_poly.entity_id
_entity_poly.type
_entity_poly.pdbx_seq_one_letter_code
_entity_poly.pdbx_strand_id
1 'polypeptide(L)'
;MSVLQFLYFGFLATVFVAIGLSLWKGGEPERGGAGVLLVMLAISWFAGAFVQTVGLSEEAMRAISVSEDVAGLGGFGLIATRARRVWPLVCTAMQLLSVLTHVVYFLGMVDRPIVLNFMNHTPTFTATVSLIVGTLLHVRRSQRFGPERDWQDFRNLPSV
;
A
#
# COMPACT_ATOMS: atom_id res chain seq x y z
N MET A 1 -17.74 21.74 -4.68
CA MET A 1 -16.66 20.73 -4.62
C MET A 1 -16.57 20.07 -5.98
N SER A 2 -15.39 20.00 -6.59
CA SER A 2 -15.25 19.36 -7.91
C SER A 2 -15.27 17.82 -7.79
N VAL A 3 -15.55 17.11 -8.90
CA VAL A 3 -15.54 15.63 -8.93
C VAL A 3 -14.17 15.09 -8.52
N LEU A 4 -13.08 15.72 -8.96
CA LEU A 4 -11.72 15.31 -8.62
C LEU A 4 -11.45 15.45 -7.11
N GLN A 5 -11.90 16.53 -6.49
CA GLN A 5 -11.79 16.73 -5.04
C GLN A 5 -12.59 15.67 -4.28
N PHE A 6 -13.82 15.37 -4.73
CA PHE A 6 -14.64 14.33 -4.12
C PHE A 6 -13.94 12.96 -4.15
N LEU A 7 -13.38 12.57 -5.30
CA LEU A 7 -12.64 11.30 -5.45
C LEU A 7 -11.41 11.25 -4.55
N TYR A 8 -10.66 12.36 -4.46
CA TYR A 8 -9.49 12.45 -3.59
C TYR A 8 -9.86 12.30 -2.10
N PHE A 9 -10.91 12.99 -1.63
CA PHE A 9 -11.38 12.84 -0.25
C PHE A 9 -11.91 11.44 0.03
N GLY A 10 -12.61 10.83 -0.93
CA GLY A 10 -13.06 9.44 -0.83
C GLY A 10 -11.88 8.45 -0.72
N PHE A 11 -10.82 8.66 -1.50
CA PHE A 11 -9.59 7.87 -1.41
C PHE A 11 -8.94 8.01 -0.04
N LEU A 12 -8.72 9.24 0.44
CA LEU A 12 -8.15 9.48 1.76
C LEU A 12 -8.97 8.85 2.88
N ALA A 13 -10.30 9.02 2.84
CA ALA A 13 -11.20 8.40 3.81
C ALA A 13 -11.03 6.87 3.82
N THR A 14 -10.86 6.26 2.64
CA THR A 14 -10.62 4.82 2.52
C THR A 14 -9.30 4.41 3.15
N VAL A 15 -8.23 5.20 2.98
CA VAL A 15 -6.93 4.96 3.63
C VAL A 15 -7.05 5.06 5.16
N PHE A 16 -7.69 6.09 5.69
CA PHE A 16 -7.89 6.24 7.13
C PHE A 16 -8.76 5.12 7.71
N VAL A 17 -9.79 4.69 6.99
CA VAL A 17 -10.61 3.52 7.37
C VAL A 17 -9.76 2.26 7.39
N ALA A 18 -8.92 2.03 6.39
CA ALA A 18 -8.01 0.87 6.36
C ALA A 18 -7.08 0.86 7.58
N ILE A 19 -6.38 1.97 7.82
CA ILE A 19 -5.46 2.11 8.95
C ILE A 19 -6.21 1.92 10.28
N GLY A 20 -7.30 2.64 10.50
CA GLY A 20 -8.05 2.58 11.75
C GLY A 20 -8.63 1.19 12.01
N LEU A 21 -9.22 0.57 11.00
CA LEU A 21 -9.78 -0.78 11.10
C LEU A 21 -8.70 -1.83 11.40
N SER A 22 -7.57 -1.78 10.69
CA SER A 22 -6.47 -2.72 10.87
C SER A 22 -5.75 -2.54 12.20
N LEU A 23 -5.59 -1.32 12.70
CA LEU A 23 -5.03 -1.08 14.03
C LEU A 23 -5.96 -1.58 15.13
N TRP A 24 -7.27 -1.34 14.99
CA TRP A 24 -8.26 -1.71 16.00
C TRP A 24 -8.55 -3.22 16.03
N LYS A 25 -8.81 -3.83 14.87
CA LYS A 25 -9.33 -5.20 14.77
C LYS A 25 -8.42 -6.18 14.01
N GLY A 26 -7.32 -5.72 13.45
CA GLY A 26 -6.37 -6.56 12.73
C GLY A 26 -5.44 -7.34 13.68
N GLY A 27 -4.90 -8.45 13.17
CA GLY A 27 -3.78 -9.16 13.77
C GLY A 27 -2.46 -8.43 13.49
N GLU A 28 -1.34 -9.03 13.90
CA GLU A 28 -0.01 -8.46 13.69
C GLU A 28 0.29 -8.13 12.21
N PRO A 29 -0.07 -8.97 11.20
CA PRO A 29 0.18 -8.65 9.80
C PRO A 29 -0.65 -7.46 9.32
N GLU A 30 -1.92 -7.37 9.71
CA GLU A 30 -2.80 -6.27 9.34
C GLU A 30 -2.33 -4.94 9.97
N ARG A 31 -1.90 -4.97 11.24
CA ARG A 31 -1.29 -3.82 11.91
C ARG A 31 0.02 -3.40 11.24
N GLY A 32 0.83 -4.36 10.82
CA GLY A 32 2.01 -4.11 9.99
C GLY A 32 1.64 -3.42 8.67
N GLY A 33 0.60 -3.90 8.00
CA GLY A 33 0.07 -3.29 6.77
C GLY A 33 -0.40 -1.84 6.97
N ALA A 34 -1.06 -1.55 8.09
CA ALA A 34 -1.42 -0.18 8.46
C ALA A 34 -0.18 0.69 8.67
N GLY A 35 0.88 0.15 9.27
CA GLY A 35 2.18 0.81 9.39
C GLY A 35 2.79 1.16 8.04
N VAL A 36 2.74 0.24 7.07
CA VAL A 36 3.22 0.49 5.69
C VAL A 36 2.42 1.61 5.04
N LEU A 37 1.07 1.59 5.12
CA LEU A 37 0.24 2.66 4.59
C LEU A 37 0.51 4.02 5.27
N LEU A 38 0.77 4.04 6.57
CA LEU A 38 1.15 5.26 7.29
C LEU A 38 2.48 5.83 6.80
N VAL A 39 3.48 4.97 6.57
CA VAL A 39 4.77 5.39 6.00
C VAL A 39 4.58 5.98 4.60
N MET A 40 3.83 5.28 3.74
CA MET A 40 3.52 5.79 2.40
C MET A 40 2.80 7.14 2.47
N LEU A 41 1.75 7.25 3.27
CA LEU A 41 0.99 8.49 3.46
C LEU A 41 1.89 9.63 3.99
N ALA A 42 2.82 9.33 4.90
CA ALA A 42 3.77 10.31 5.40
C ALA A 42 4.69 10.81 4.28
N ILE A 43 5.22 9.90 3.44
CA ILE A 43 6.05 10.28 2.27
C ILE A 43 5.27 11.23 1.36
N SER A 44 4.04 10.87 0.96
CA SER A 44 3.24 11.72 0.06
C SER A 44 2.89 13.07 0.71
N TRP A 45 2.57 13.09 2.01
CA TRP A 45 2.23 14.31 2.73
C TRP A 45 3.42 15.26 2.84
N PHE A 46 4.59 14.75 3.24
CA PHE A 46 5.81 15.55 3.29
C PHE A 46 6.20 16.07 1.91
N ALA A 47 6.05 15.25 0.85
CA ALA A 47 6.28 15.69 -0.52
C ALA A 47 5.43 16.90 -0.87
N GLY A 48 4.11 16.83 -0.62
CA GLY A 48 3.17 17.91 -0.89
C GLY A 48 3.44 19.16 -0.06
N ALA A 49 3.79 19.00 1.22
CA ALA A 49 4.14 20.13 2.11
C ALA A 49 5.42 20.82 1.64
N PHE A 50 6.44 20.06 1.23
CA PHE A 50 7.71 20.60 0.74
C PHE A 50 7.53 21.35 -0.59
N VAL A 51 6.64 20.87 -1.46
CA VAL A 51 6.33 21.54 -2.74
C VAL A 51 5.75 22.94 -2.52
N GLN A 52 4.86 23.09 -1.54
CA GLN A 52 4.28 24.39 -1.22
C GLN A 52 5.30 25.38 -0.65
N THR A 53 6.39 24.90 -0.03
CA THR A 53 7.37 25.75 0.64
C THR A 53 8.60 26.08 -0.21
N VAL A 54 9.07 25.17 -1.07
CA VAL A 54 10.31 25.34 -1.86
C VAL A 54 10.13 25.23 -3.37
N GLY A 55 8.94 24.91 -3.88
CA GLY A 55 8.66 24.90 -5.32
C GLY A 55 9.44 23.81 -6.07
N LEU A 56 9.29 22.54 -5.65
CA LEU A 56 9.96 21.41 -6.30
C LEU A 56 9.60 21.27 -7.79
N SER A 57 10.56 20.81 -8.59
CA SER A 57 10.32 20.44 -9.98
C SER A 57 9.44 19.20 -10.10
N GLU A 58 8.79 19.01 -11.26
CA GLU A 58 8.03 17.78 -11.52
C GLU A 58 8.88 16.50 -11.45
N GLU A 59 10.16 16.60 -11.78
CA GLU A 59 11.10 15.48 -11.70
C GLU A 59 11.36 15.07 -10.26
N ALA A 60 11.56 16.04 -9.37
CA ALA A 60 11.71 15.79 -7.94
C ALA A 60 10.43 15.16 -7.34
N MET A 61 9.25 15.62 -7.78
CA MET A 61 7.98 15.01 -7.37
C MET A 61 7.90 13.52 -7.77
N ARG A 62 8.28 13.21 -9.01
CA ARG A 62 8.30 11.81 -9.49
C ARG A 62 9.32 10.96 -8.75
N ALA A 63 10.49 11.50 -8.41
CA ALA A 63 11.47 10.76 -7.61
C ALA A 63 10.93 10.43 -6.20
N ILE A 64 10.14 11.34 -5.62
CA ILE A 64 9.49 11.08 -4.32
C ILE A 64 8.38 10.04 -4.45
N SER A 65 7.57 10.06 -5.52
CA SER A 65 6.53 9.04 -5.73
C SER A 65 7.12 7.63 -5.88
N VAL A 66 8.28 7.49 -6.53
CA VAL A 66 9.01 6.22 -6.58
C VAL A 66 9.37 5.74 -5.18
N SER A 67 9.77 6.65 -4.30
CA SER A 67 10.16 6.30 -2.93
C SER A 67 8.98 5.80 -2.10
N GLU A 68 7.78 6.34 -2.32
CA GLU A 68 6.52 5.84 -1.75
C GLU A 68 6.26 4.39 -2.21
N ASP A 69 6.37 4.13 -3.51
CA ASP A 69 6.12 2.80 -4.08
C ASP A 69 7.15 1.76 -3.63
N VAL A 70 8.42 2.15 -3.52
CA VAL A 70 9.48 1.28 -2.99
C VAL A 70 9.24 0.97 -1.52
N ALA A 71 8.80 1.95 -0.72
CA ALA A 71 8.43 1.72 0.68
C ALA A 71 7.26 0.74 0.80
N GLY A 72 6.24 0.91 -0.06
CA GLY A 72 5.10 0.00 -0.15
C GLY A 72 5.53 -1.42 -0.57
N LEU A 73 6.34 -1.53 -1.63
CA LEU A 73 6.84 -2.80 -2.15
C LEU A 73 7.66 -3.56 -1.10
N GLY A 74 8.60 -2.87 -0.45
CA GLY A 74 9.41 -3.45 0.61
C GLY A 74 8.56 -3.84 1.82
N GLY A 75 7.71 -2.94 2.30
CA GLY A 75 6.86 -3.17 3.47
C GLY A 75 5.88 -4.32 3.27
N PHE A 76 5.07 -4.27 2.22
CA PHE A 76 4.13 -5.35 1.92
C PHE A 76 4.83 -6.64 1.53
N GLY A 77 5.97 -6.57 0.83
CA GLY A 77 6.77 -7.76 0.47
C GLY A 77 7.30 -8.49 1.70
N LEU A 78 7.84 -7.75 2.68
CA LEU A 78 8.28 -8.32 3.95
C LEU A 78 7.13 -8.97 4.72
N ILE A 79 5.95 -8.37 4.71
CA ILE A 79 4.76 -8.97 5.33
C ILE A 79 4.33 -10.21 4.54
N ALA A 80 4.31 -10.16 3.21
CA ALA A 80 3.88 -11.26 2.35
C ALA A 80 4.72 -12.53 2.51
N THR A 81 6.03 -12.37 2.74
CA THR A 81 6.93 -13.51 2.96
C THR A 81 6.76 -14.17 4.32
N ARG A 82 6.14 -13.49 5.30
CA ARG A 82 6.04 -13.98 6.68
C ARG A 82 4.61 -14.25 7.13
N ALA A 83 3.61 -13.59 6.56
CA ALA A 83 2.24 -13.65 7.03
C ALA A 83 1.49 -14.88 6.48
N ARG A 84 0.56 -15.43 7.26
CA ARG A 84 -0.40 -16.46 6.79
C ARG A 84 -1.62 -15.82 6.14
N ARG A 85 -1.39 -14.86 5.26
CA ARG A 85 -2.42 -14.01 4.64
C ARG A 85 -2.11 -13.85 3.15
N VAL A 86 -3.15 -13.85 2.31
CA VAL A 86 -3.01 -13.66 0.86
C VAL A 86 -2.98 -12.17 0.50
N TRP A 87 -3.67 -11.31 1.26
CA TRP A 87 -3.78 -9.88 0.95
C TRP A 87 -2.42 -9.16 0.80
N PRO A 88 -1.36 -9.44 1.58
CA PRO A 88 -0.08 -8.75 1.40
C PRO A 88 0.59 -9.07 0.06
N LEU A 89 0.34 -10.26 -0.51
CA LEU A 89 0.88 -10.64 -1.81
C LEU A 89 0.27 -9.79 -2.92
N VAL A 90 -1.05 -9.52 -2.84
CA VAL A 90 -1.75 -8.63 -3.77
C VAL A 90 -1.16 -7.22 -3.68
N CYS A 91 -0.98 -6.70 -2.47
CA CYS A 91 -0.36 -5.39 -2.26
C CYS A 91 1.05 -5.34 -2.85
N THR A 92 1.89 -6.34 -2.55
CA THR A 92 3.26 -6.44 -3.08
C THR A 92 3.29 -6.42 -4.62
N ALA A 93 2.42 -7.21 -5.26
CA ALA A 93 2.34 -7.26 -6.72
C ALA A 93 1.92 -5.91 -7.33
N MET A 94 0.98 -5.22 -6.69
CA MET A 94 0.55 -3.90 -7.12
C MET A 94 1.65 -2.85 -6.96
N GLN A 95 2.39 -2.86 -5.84
CA GLN A 95 3.50 -1.92 -5.67
C GLN A 95 4.66 -2.22 -6.61
N LEU A 96 4.90 -3.48 -6.94
CA LEU A 96 5.85 -3.84 -7.99
C LEU A 96 5.42 -3.26 -9.34
N LEU A 97 4.14 -3.34 -9.68
CA LEU A 97 3.60 -2.73 -10.90
C LEU A 97 3.79 -1.20 -10.92
N SER A 98 3.60 -0.53 -9.78
CA SER A 98 3.84 0.91 -9.65
C SER A 98 5.31 1.27 -9.87
N VAL A 99 6.23 0.56 -9.21
CA VAL A 99 7.68 0.73 -9.41
C VAL A 99 8.07 0.50 -10.87
N LEU A 100 7.53 -0.54 -11.53
CA LEU A 100 7.80 -0.81 -12.94
C LEU A 100 7.29 0.29 -13.86
N THR A 101 6.17 0.95 -13.52
CA THR A 101 5.64 2.10 -14.26
C THR A 101 6.64 3.24 -14.27
N HIS A 102 7.26 3.51 -13.12
CA HIS A 102 8.31 4.51 -13.03
C HIS A 102 9.54 4.15 -13.86
N VAL A 103 9.97 2.89 -13.82
CA VAL A 103 11.10 2.41 -14.65
C VAL A 103 10.82 2.61 -16.13
N VAL A 104 9.65 2.20 -16.62
CA VAL A 104 9.25 2.35 -18.02
C VAL A 104 9.20 3.83 -18.44
N TYR A 105 8.73 4.70 -17.55
CA TYR A 105 8.73 6.15 -17.77
C TYR A 105 10.16 6.71 -17.89
N PHE A 106 11.06 6.38 -16.95
CA PHE A 106 12.45 6.87 -16.97
C PHE A 106 13.25 6.35 -18.17
N LEU A 107 12.89 5.18 -18.69
CA LEU A 107 13.47 4.63 -19.92
C LEU A 107 12.91 5.28 -21.21
N GLY A 108 11.96 6.20 -21.10
CA GLY A 108 11.32 6.85 -22.25
C GLY A 108 10.44 5.92 -23.08
N MET A 109 10.00 4.79 -22.51
CA MET A 109 9.24 3.76 -23.23
C MET A 109 7.74 4.06 -23.30
N VAL A 110 7.20 4.83 -22.34
CA VAL A 110 5.79 5.25 -22.30
C VAL A 110 5.68 6.68 -21.82
N ASP A 111 5.01 7.52 -22.61
CA ASP A 111 4.81 8.96 -22.36
C ASP A 111 3.32 9.35 -22.21
N ARG A 112 2.39 8.40 -22.35
CA ARG A 112 0.95 8.69 -22.31
C ARG A 112 0.49 9.05 -20.89
N PRO A 113 0.04 10.30 -20.63
CA PRO A 113 -0.28 10.76 -19.28
C PRO A 113 -1.38 9.94 -18.60
N ILE A 114 -2.37 9.46 -19.37
CA ILE A 114 -3.48 8.68 -18.83
C ILE A 114 -3.04 7.31 -18.30
N VAL A 115 -2.06 6.67 -18.95
CA VAL A 115 -1.53 5.36 -18.54
C VAL A 115 -0.74 5.54 -17.25
N LEU A 116 0.13 6.54 -17.22
CA LEU A 116 0.97 6.84 -16.05
C LEU A 116 0.13 7.22 -14.83
N ASN A 117 -0.90 8.08 -14.99
CA ASN A 117 -1.79 8.43 -13.88
C ASN A 117 -2.59 7.22 -13.38
N PHE A 118 -3.14 6.40 -14.29
CA PHE A 118 -3.89 5.22 -13.90
C PHE A 118 -3.00 4.22 -13.14
N MET A 119 -1.78 4.00 -13.63
CA MET A 119 -0.84 3.06 -13.04
C MET A 119 -0.21 3.57 -11.74
N ASN A 120 -0.18 4.88 -11.48
CA ASN A 120 0.28 5.42 -10.19
C ASN A 120 -0.78 5.32 -9.08
N HIS A 121 -2.06 5.57 -9.38
CA HIS A 121 -3.09 5.63 -8.34
C HIS A 121 -3.75 4.28 -8.03
N THR A 122 -3.86 3.41 -9.04
CA THR A 122 -4.51 2.10 -8.90
C THR A 122 -3.81 1.19 -7.87
N PRO A 123 -2.47 1.13 -7.80
CA PRO A 123 -1.77 0.25 -6.86
C PRO A 123 -2.08 0.54 -5.40
N THR A 124 -1.92 1.79 -4.95
CA THR A 124 -2.17 2.18 -3.55
C THR A 124 -3.65 2.02 -3.19
N PHE A 125 -4.57 2.33 -4.11
CA PHE A 125 -6.00 2.05 -3.89
C PHE A 125 -6.27 0.55 -3.70
N THR A 126 -5.72 -0.28 -4.58
CA THR A 126 -5.86 -1.74 -4.52
C THR A 126 -5.25 -2.30 -3.24
N ALA A 127 -4.09 -1.82 -2.82
CA ALA A 127 -3.45 -2.21 -1.57
C ALA A 127 -4.31 -1.84 -0.35
N THR A 128 -4.89 -0.64 -0.35
CA THR A 128 -5.78 -0.15 0.71
C THR A 128 -7.03 -1.02 0.83
N VAL A 129 -7.71 -1.28 -0.28
CA VAL A 129 -8.90 -2.16 -0.30
C VAL A 129 -8.53 -3.59 0.12
N SER A 130 -7.39 -4.10 -0.33
CA SER A 130 -6.91 -5.44 0.03
C SER A 130 -6.65 -5.57 1.54
N LEU A 131 -6.08 -4.54 2.17
CA LEU A 131 -5.88 -4.50 3.61
C LEU A 131 -7.21 -4.47 4.38
N ILE A 132 -8.19 -3.68 3.94
CA ILE A 132 -9.54 -3.66 4.53
C ILE A 132 -10.16 -5.06 4.45
N VAL A 133 -10.18 -5.65 3.25
CA VAL A 133 -10.76 -6.98 3.03
C VAL A 133 -10.02 -8.03 3.87
N GLY A 134 -8.68 -7.99 3.87
CA GLY A 134 -7.84 -8.87 4.68
C GLY A 134 -8.17 -8.79 6.17
N THR A 135 -8.34 -7.58 6.69
CA THR A 135 -8.73 -7.33 8.09
C THR A 135 -10.12 -7.85 8.40
N LEU A 136 -11.11 -7.61 7.52
CA LEU A 136 -12.47 -8.12 7.70
C LEU A 136 -12.51 -9.64 7.69
N LEU A 137 -11.75 -10.29 6.80
CA LEU A 137 -11.63 -11.74 6.75
C LEU A 137 -10.94 -12.30 7.99
N HIS A 138 -9.90 -11.63 8.49
CA HIS A 138 -9.25 -11.99 9.76
C HIS A 138 -10.25 -11.96 10.93
N VAL A 139 -10.98 -10.85 11.09
CA VAL A 139 -12.00 -10.71 12.15
C VAL A 139 -13.06 -11.81 12.06
N ARG A 140 -13.59 -12.06 10.86
CA ARG A 140 -14.60 -13.11 10.64
C ARG A 140 -14.08 -14.50 10.99
N ARG A 141 -12.81 -14.80 10.66
CA ARG A 141 -12.20 -16.11 10.99
C ARG A 141 -11.94 -16.25 12.48
N SER A 142 -11.41 -15.20 13.12
CA SER A 142 -11.14 -15.20 14.56
C SER A 142 -12.42 -15.42 15.38
N GLN A 143 -13.53 -14.82 14.98
CA GLN A 143 -14.84 -15.01 15.61
C GLN A 143 -15.41 -16.43 15.45
N ARG A 144 -15.07 -17.14 14.35
CA ARG A 144 -15.61 -18.47 14.05
C ARG A 144 -14.76 -19.62 14.57
N PHE A 145 -13.43 -19.47 14.50
CA PHE A 145 -12.48 -20.57 14.73
C PHE A 145 -11.50 -20.29 15.88
N GLY A 146 -11.59 -19.12 16.51
CA GLY A 146 -10.66 -18.69 17.55
C GLY A 146 -9.37 -18.07 17.00
N PRO A 147 -8.38 -17.81 17.87
CA PRO A 147 -7.13 -17.16 17.50
C PRO A 147 -6.33 -17.96 16.46
N GLU A 148 -5.94 -17.31 15.36
CA GLU A 148 -5.08 -17.87 14.33
C GLU A 148 -3.63 -17.42 14.55
N ARG A 149 -2.64 -18.22 14.14
CA ARG A 149 -1.24 -17.77 14.08
C ARG A 149 -1.09 -16.70 13.00
N ASP A 150 -0.50 -15.58 13.39
CA ASP A 150 -0.32 -14.42 12.53
C ASP A 150 0.84 -14.59 11.54
N TRP A 151 1.97 -15.10 12.02
CA TRP A 151 3.17 -15.34 11.21
C TRP A 151 3.39 -16.83 10.93
N GLN A 152 4.08 -17.09 9.83
CA GLN A 152 4.63 -18.39 9.49
C GLN A 152 5.80 -18.71 10.41
N ASP A 153 5.88 -19.98 10.82
CA ASP A 153 6.94 -20.51 11.66
C ASP A 153 7.81 -21.44 10.82
N PHE A 154 8.90 -20.89 10.29
CA PHE A 154 9.84 -21.64 9.43
C PHE A 154 10.69 -22.67 10.20
N ARG A 155 10.67 -22.64 11.53
CA ARG A 155 11.50 -23.53 12.37
C ARG A 155 10.88 -24.91 12.55
N ASN A 156 9.58 -25.05 12.31
CA ASN A 156 8.80 -26.27 12.52
C ASN A 156 8.25 -26.84 11.21
N LEU A 157 8.96 -26.67 10.09
CA LEU A 157 8.59 -27.37 8.86
C LEU A 157 8.87 -28.87 9.05
N PRO A 158 7.92 -29.77 8.77
CA PRO A 158 8.21 -31.19 8.76
C PRO A 158 9.36 -31.43 7.78
N SER A 159 10.44 -32.04 8.24
CA SER A 159 11.51 -32.52 7.37
C SER A 159 10.88 -33.52 6.40
N VAL A 160 10.85 -33.14 5.12
CA VAL A 160 10.35 -33.97 4.01
C VAL A 160 11.34 -35.09 3.74
#